data_AF-A0A0F9PYX3-F1
#
_entry.id   AF-A0A0F9PYX3-F1
#
_cell.length_a   1.000
_cell.length_b   1.000
_cell.length_c   1.000
_cell.angle_alpha   90.00
_cell.angle_beta   90.00
_cell.angle_gamma   90.00
#
_symmetry.space_group_name_H-M   'P 1'
#
loop_
_entity.id
_entity.type
_entity.pdbx_description
1 polymer ?
#
loop_
_entity_poly.entity_id
_entity_poly.type
_entity_poly.pdbx_seq_one_letter_code
_entity_poly.pdbx_strand_id
1 'polypeptide(L)'
;MKWIVAIDSWDYCDGTLLAELVIKEVIPEEVKPLIGSIIDGSRIKKTKAAVHLKIPANERMRIAESLSINLGLIDTLKTAETITGETLLEWQADKNGIEPIESKRWLENQAQEIIKDAAKQLSVSVETIENLLRDFRRKIANFPDV
;
A
#
# COMPACT_ATOMS: atom_id res chain seq x y z
N MET A 1 4.51 9.83 -1.82
CA MET A 1 3.73 8.76 -2.47
C MET A 1 3.61 8.88 -3.99
N LYS A 2 3.21 10.03 -4.54
CA LYS A 2 2.97 10.21 -6.00
C LYS A 2 4.11 9.70 -6.89
N TRP A 3 5.36 10.02 -6.54
CA TRP A 3 6.54 9.56 -7.25
C TRP A 3 6.70 8.03 -7.23
N ILE A 4 6.48 7.37 -6.09
CA ILE A 4 6.52 5.91 -5.97
C ILE A 4 5.51 5.26 -6.92
N VAL A 5 4.26 5.76 -6.91
CA VAL A 5 3.18 5.25 -7.77
C VAL A 5 3.54 5.44 -9.26
N ALA A 6 4.03 6.63 -9.62
CA ALA A 6 4.37 6.96 -11.00
C ALA A 6 5.55 6.14 -11.52
N ILE A 7 6.60 5.97 -10.72
CA ILE A 7 7.78 5.17 -11.05
C ILE A 7 7.43 3.68 -11.14
N ASP A 8 6.64 3.16 -10.19
CA ASP A 8 6.20 1.76 -10.25
C ASP A 8 5.34 1.49 -11.50
N SER A 9 4.41 2.38 -11.80
CA SER A 9 3.62 2.31 -13.04
C SER A 9 4.53 2.23 -14.27
N TRP A 10 5.56 3.08 -14.33
CA TRP A 10 6.52 3.09 -15.43
C TRP A 10 7.34 1.80 -15.52
N ASP A 11 7.82 1.28 -14.38
CA ASP A 11 8.52 0.00 -14.29
C ASP A 11 7.67 -1.12 -14.93
N TYR A 12 6.36 -1.09 -14.74
CA TYR A 12 5.40 -2.04 -15.30
C TYR A 12 4.75 -1.55 -16.62
N CYS A 13 5.50 -0.75 -17.38
CA CYS A 13 5.19 -0.34 -18.75
C CYS A 13 4.05 0.67 -18.94
N ASP A 14 3.57 1.33 -17.89
CA ASP A 14 2.62 2.45 -17.99
C ASP A 14 3.30 3.76 -17.54
N GLY A 15 3.71 4.57 -18.52
CA GLY A 15 4.39 5.85 -18.29
C GLY A 15 3.46 7.04 -18.05
N THR A 16 2.15 6.85 -18.08
CA THR A 16 1.16 7.96 -18.11
C THR A 16 1.28 8.83 -16.86
N LEU A 17 1.28 8.20 -15.68
CA LEU A 17 1.37 8.91 -14.41
C LEU A 17 2.69 9.66 -14.24
N LEU A 18 3.80 9.08 -14.72
CA LEU A 18 5.10 9.71 -14.62
C LEU A 18 5.20 10.93 -15.53
N ALA A 19 4.72 10.82 -16.79
CA ALA A 19 4.68 11.91 -17.74
C ALA A 19 3.85 13.09 -17.22
N GLU A 20 2.69 12.83 -16.62
CA GLU A 20 1.89 13.88 -16.01
C GLU A 20 2.58 14.53 -14.81
N LEU A 21 3.22 13.73 -13.95
CA LEU A 21 3.81 14.21 -12.71
C LEU A 21 5.02 15.12 -12.97
N VAL A 22 5.88 14.77 -13.92
CA VAL A 22 7.06 15.60 -14.27
C VAL A 22 6.68 16.93 -14.91
N ILE A 23 5.49 17.04 -15.52
CA ILE A 23 4.97 18.31 -16.07
C ILE A 23 4.42 19.19 -14.94
N LYS A 24 3.74 18.59 -13.96
CA LYS A 24 2.97 19.30 -12.93
C LYS A 24 3.78 19.68 -11.69
N GLU A 25 4.80 18.91 -11.36
CA GLU A 25 5.52 19.03 -10.08
C GLU A 25 7.04 19.11 -10.29
N VAL A 26 7.72 19.85 -9.41
CA VAL A 26 9.18 19.85 -9.34
C VAL A 26 9.65 18.48 -8.86
N ILE A 27 10.61 17.89 -9.58
CA ILE A 27 11.20 16.59 -9.21
C ILE A 27 12.01 16.78 -7.92
N PRO A 28 11.68 16.08 -6.81
CA PRO A 28 12.46 16.14 -5.58
C PRO A 28 13.91 15.69 -5.81
N GLU A 29 14.88 16.30 -5.12
CA GLU A 29 16.31 16.03 -5.33
C GLU A 29 16.65 14.54 -5.17
N GLU A 30 16.04 13.89 -4.17
CA GLU A 30 16.22 12.48 -3.90
C GLU A 30 15.67 11.57 -5.02
N VAL A 31 14.70 12.04 -5.80
CA VAL A 31 14.08 11.28 -6.91
C VAL A 31 14.81 11.50 -8.24
N LYS A 32 15.55 12.61 -8.37
CA LYS A 32 16.25 12.96 -9.63
C LYS A 32 17.18 11.87 -10.16
N PRO A 33 18.00 11.17 -9.35
CA PRO A 33 18.86 10.09 -9.86
C PRO A 33 18.05 8.99 -10.55
N LEU A 34 16.90 8.64 -9.96
CA LEU A 34 16.02 7.63 -10.52
C LEU A 34 15.36 8.11 -11.82
N ILE A 35 14.89 9.35 -11.89
CA ILE A 35 14.40 9.92 -13.16
C ILE A 35 15.50 10.00 -14.21
N GLY A 36 16.72 10.38 -13.82
CA GLY A 36 17.89 10.36 -14.69
C GLY A 36 18.11 8.97 -15.31
N SER A 37 18.03 7.91 -14.50
CA SER A 37 18.16 6.52 -14.96
C SER A 37 17.05 6.07 -15.91
N ILE A 38 15.87 6.70 -15.84
CA ILE A 38 14.77 6.46 -16.77
C ILE A 38 15.05 7.15 -18.11
N ILE A 39 15.55 8.39 -18.07
CA ILE A 39 15.81 9.22 -19.25
C ILE A 39 17.01 8.67 -20.03
N ASP A 40 18.08 8.27 -19.35
CA ASP A 40 19.29 7.73 -20.00
C ASP A 40 19.13 6.26 -20.45
N GLY A 41 18.04 5.61 -20.05
CA GLY A 41 17.69 4.24 -20.43
C GLY A 41 18.40 3.15 -19.63
N SER A 42 19.16 3.49 -18.59
CA SER A 42 19.83 2.51 -17.71
C SER A 42 18.85 1.74 -16.83
N ARG A 43 17.70 2.34 -16.46
CA ARG A 43 16.61 1.64 -15.79
C ARG A 43 15.79 0.86 -16.82
N ILE A 44 15.59 -0.44 -16.58
CA ILE A 44 14.89 -1.34 -17.51
C ILE A 44 13.49 -1.65 -17.00
N LYS A 45 12.50 -1.50 -17.88
CA LYS A 45 11.10 -1.87 -17.59
C LYS A 45 10.95 -3.39 -17.37
N LYS A 46 10.08 -3.77 -16.44
CA LYS A 46 9.72 -5.14 -16.07
C LYS A 46 8.68 -5.73 -17.04
N THR A 47 8.96 -5.70 -18.33
CA THR A 47 8.04 -6.12 -19.42
C THR A 47 7.44 -7.51 -19.22
N LYS A 48 8.27 -8.49 -18.86
CA LYS A 48 7.82 -9.88 -18.61
C LYS A 48 6.81 -9.97 -17.47
N ALA A 49 7.05 -9.23 -16.38
CA ALA A 49 6.13 -9.24 -15.24
C ALA A 49 4.84 -8.46 -15.55
N ALA A 50 4.93 -7.38 -16.35
CA ALA A 50 3.79 -6.55 -16.72
C ALA A 50 2.69 -7.34 -17.45
N VAL A 51 3.05 -8.30 -18.32
CA VAL A 51 2.10 -9.14 -19.07
C VAL A 51 1.21 -10.01 -18.16
N HIS A 52 1.69 -10.33 -16.95
CA HIS A 52 0.99 -11.19 -16.00
C HIS A 52 0.21 -10.41 -14.94
N LEU A 53 0.22 -9.07 -14.99
CA LEU A 53 -0.51 -8.25 -14.04
C LEU A 53 -2.01 -8.32 -14.30
N LYS A 54 -2.76 -8.68 -13.26
CA LYS A 54 -4.23 -8.61 -13.26
C LYS A 54 -4.75 -7.23 -12.87
N ILE A 55 -3.96 -6.47 -12.11
CA ILE A 55 -4.29 -5.11 -11.66
C ILE A 55 -3.49 -4.12 -12.53
N PRO A 56 -4.13 -3.09 -13.12
CA PRO A 56 -3.44 -2.07 -13.92
C PRO A 56 -2.26 -1.43 -13.18
N ALA A 57 -1.14 -1.25 -13.89
CA ALA A 57 0.11 -0.75 -13.31
C ALA A 57 -0.04 0.61 -12.60
N ASN A 58 -0.84 1.51 -13.18
CA ASN A 58 -1.15 2.83 -12.64
C ASN A 58 -2.06 2.83 -11.39
N GLU A 59 -2.68 1.69 -11.06
CA GLU A 59 -3.59 1.56 -9.90
C GLU A 59 -2.97 0.80 -8.74
N ARG A 60 -2.05 -0.14 -9.01
CA ARG A 60 -1.49 -1.09 -8.03
C ARG A 60 -1.06 -0.44 -6.72
N MET A 61 -0.20 0.58 -6.79
CA MET A 61 0.33 1.21 -5.59
C MET A 61 -0.72 2.06 -4.85
N ARG A 62 -1.72 2.60 -5.54
CA ARG A 62 -2.83 3.35 -4.90
C ARG A 62 -3.79 2.43 -4.15
N ILE A 63 -4.09 1.26 -4.75
CA ILE A 63 -4.86 0.19 -4.10
C ILE A 63 -4.12 -0.29 -2.86
N ALA A 64 -2.81 -0.56 -2.98
CA ALA A 64 -1.99 -0.99 -1.86
C ALA A 64 -1.94 0.06 -0.73
N GLU A 65 -1.83 1.35 -1.07
CA GLU A 65 -1.90 2.46 -0.12
C GLU A 65 -3.22 2.47 0.64
N SER A 66 -4.34 2.42 -0.08
CA SER A 66 -5.68 2.44 0.51
C SER A 66 -5.90 1.27 1.47
N LEU A 67 -5.47 0.07 1.07
CA LEU A 67 -5.54 -1.12 1.92
C LEU A 67 -4.62 -1.00 3.13
N SER A 68 -3.39 -0.49 2.94
CA SER A 68 -2.44 -0.32 4.04
C SER A 68 -2.94 0.70 5.08
N ILE A 69 -3.65 1.74 4.66
CA ILE A 69 -4.28 2.71 5.57
C ILE A 69 -5.36 2.02 6.41
N ASN A 70 -6.27 1.27 5.78
CA ASN A 70 -7.34 0.56 6.49
C ASN A 70 -6.78 -0.44 7.50
N LEU A 71 -5.76 -1.22 7.11
CA LEU A 71 -5.10 -2.17 8.01
C LEU A 71 -4.35 -1.44 9.14
N GLY A 72 -3.71 -0.30 8.85
CA GLY A 72 -3.05 0.54 9.85
C GLY A 72 -4.02 1.13 10.87
N LEU A 73 -5.23 1.50 10.46
CA LEU A 73 -6.28 1.95 11.38
C LEU A 73 -6.70 0.81 12.33
N ILE A 74 -6.87 -0.40 11.80
CA ILE A 74 -7.14 -1.59 12.63
C ILE A 74 -6.01 -1.83 13.63
N ASP A 75 -4.76 -1.72 13.21
CA ASP A 75 -3.61 -1.88 14.11
C ASP A 75 -3.56 -0.76 15.16
N THR A 76 -3.88 0.47 14.79
CA THR A 76 -3.98 1.61 15.71
C THR A 76 -5.05 1.37 16.78
N LEU A 77 -6.21 0.84 16.41
CA LEU A 77 -7.26 0.49 17.37
C LEU A 77 -6.81 -0.54 18.40
N LYS A 78 -5.82 -1.39 18.08
CA LYS A 78 -5.28 -2.39 19.00
C LYS A 78 -4.27 -1.82 20.00
N THR A 79 -3.61 -0.71 19.67
CA THR A 79 -2.40 -0.26 20.39
C THR A 79 -2.46 1.17 20.89
N ALA A 80 -3.33 2.02 20.33
CA ALA A 80 -3.45 3.40 20.77
C ALA A 80 -4.03 3.47 22.18
N GLU A 81 -3.53 4.40 22.97
CA GLU A 81 -3.96 4.64 24.35
C GLU A 81 -4.99 5.77 24.41
N THR A 82 -5.94 5.66 25.34
CA THR A 82 -6.84 6.74 25.72
C THR A 82 -6.12 7.75 26.64
N ILE A 83 -6.78 8.87 26.92
CA ILE A 83 -6.28 9.85 27.90
C ILE A 83 -6.17 9.25 29.31
N THR A 84 -6.95 8.20 29.60
CA THR A 84 -6.95 7.48 30.87
C THR A 84 -5.86 6.42 30.98
N GLY A 85 -5.08 6.19 29.90
CA GLY A 85 -3.93 5.28 29.88
C GLY A 85 -4.28 3.81 29.60
N GLU A 86 -5.55 3.49 29.36
CA GLU A 86 -5.95 2.17 28.85
C GLU A 86 -5.87 2.16 27.32
N THR A 87 -5.72 0.99 26.70
CA THR A 87 -5.75 0.91 25.24
C THR A 87 -7.18 1.14 24.72
N LEU A 88 -7.32 1.68 23.50
CA LEU A 88 -8.62 1.82 22.82
C LEU A 88 -9.34 0.47 22.72
N LEU A 89 -8.59 -0.62 22.59
CA LEU A 89 -9.11 -1.99 22.55
C LEU A 89 -9.73 -2.40 23.88
N GLU A 90 -9.05 -2.14 25.00
CA GLU A 90 -9.57 -2.41 26.35
C GLU A 90 -10.81 -1.56 26.63
N TRP A 91 -10.73 -0.26 26.36
CA TRP A 91 -11.86 0.66 26.52
C TRP A 91 -13.09 0.20 25.72
N GLN A 92 -12.88 -0.25 24.47
CA GLN A 92 -13.97 -0.73 23.61
C GLN A 92 -14.52 -2.08 24.08
N ALA A 93 -13.68 -2.97 24.60
CA ALA A 93 -14.10 -4.25 25.17
C ALA A 93 -14.98 -4.04 26.40
N ASP A 94 -14.55 -3.17 27.31
CA ASP A 94 -15.30 -2.79 28.51
C ASP A 94 -16.66 -2.18 28.15
N LYS A 95 -16.70 -1.25 27.19
CA LYS A 95 -17.94 -0.67 26.70
C LYS A 95 -18.93 -1.68 26.13
N ASN A 96 -18.40 -2.75 25.52
CA ASN A 96 -19.20 -3.80 24.89
C ASN A 96 -19.52 -4.94 25.86
N GLY A 97 -18.96 -4.94 27.07
CA GLY A 97 -19.13 -6.03 28.05
C GLY A 97 -18.52 -7.35 27.58
N ILE A 98 -17.42 -7.30 26.84
CA ILE A 98 -16.70 -8.47 26.31
C ILE A 98 -15.24 -8.47 26.76
N GLU A 99 -14.58 -9.62 26.65
CA GLU A 99 -13.15 -9.72 26.97
C GLU A 99 -12.29 -9.02 25.88
N PRO A 100 -11.18 -8.35 26.24
CA PRO A 100 -10.27 -7.73 25.28
C PRO A 100 -9.80 -8.67 24.17
N ILE A 101 -9.60 -9.95 24.48
CA ILE A 101 -9.21 -10.96 23.49
C ILE A 101 -10.28 -11.17 22.41
N GLU A 102 -11.56 -11.01 22.74
CA GLU A 102 -12.66 -11.12 21.78
C GLU A 102 -12.69 -9.91 20.85
N SER A 103 -12.53 -8.70 21.37
CA SER A 103 -12.34 -7.49 20.57
C SER A 103 -11.15 -7.61 19.63
N LYS A 104 -10.01 -8.12 20.12
CA LYS A 104 -8.81 -8.35 19.31
C LYS A 104 -9.08 -9.31 18.15
N ARG A 105 -9.71 -10.46 18.43
CA ARG A 105 -10.07 -11.45 17.41
C ARG A 105 -11.04 -10.87 16.39
N TRP A 106 -12.00 -10.06 16.82
CA TRP A 106 -12.91 -9.37 15.90
C TRP A 106 -12.15 -8.44 14.95
N LEU A 107 -11.23 -7.62 15.46
CA LEU A 107 -10.38 -6.74 14.64
C LEU A 107 -9.49 -7.51 13.66
N GLU A 108 -8.90 -8.64 14.10
CA GLU A 108 -8.12 -9.53 13.23
C GLU A 108 -8.99 -10.12 12.11
N ASN A 109 -10.23 -10.53 12.42
CA ASN A 109 -11.17 -10.99 11.41
C ASN A 109 -11.55 -9.87 10.44
N GLN A 110 -11.78 -8.64 10.91
CA GLN A 110 -12.06 -7.50 10.02
C GLN A 110 -10.89 -7.23 9.07
N ALA A 111 -9.64 -7.29 9.55
CA ALA A 111 -8.47 -7.13 8.71
C ALA A 111 -8.41 -8.19 7.59
N GLN A 112 -8.76 -9.44 7.91
CA GLN A 112 -8.82 -10.53 6.93
C GLN A 112 -9.96 -10.34 5.93
N GLU A 113 -11.14 -9.90 6.37
CA GLU A 113 -12.27 -9.64 5.48
C GLU A 113 -11.96 -8.49 4.51
N ILE A 114 -11.28 -7.41 4.95
CA ILE A 114 -10.84 -6.34 4.05
C ILE A 114 -9.97 -6.89 2.91
N ILE A 115 -9.03 -7.79 3.22
CA ILE A 115 -8.15 -8.39 2.20
C ILE A 115 -8.96 -9.29 1.24
N LYS A 116 -9.89 -10.10 1.77
CA LYS A 116 -10.76 -10.96 0.96
C LYS A 116 -11.68 -10.16 0.05
N ASP A 117 -12.28 -9.09 0.57
CA ASP A 117 -13.16 -8.21 -0.19
C ASP A 117 -12.40 -7.50 -1.30
N ALA A 118 -11.20 -6.99 -1.03
CA ALA A 118 -10.34 -6.41 -2.05
C ALA A 118 -9.98 -7.42 -3.15
N ALA A 119 -9.61 -8.64 -2.77
CA ALA A 119 -9.31 -9.71 -3.71
C ALA A 119 -10.52 -10.03 -4.61
N LYS A 120 -11.71 -10.11 -4.01
CA LYS A 120 -12.98 -10.33 -4.73
C LYS A 120 -13.31 -9.20 -5.69
N GLN A 121 -13.25 -7.95 -5.24
CA GLN A 121 -13.56 -6.77 -6.06
C GLN A 121 -12.61 -6.65 -7.26
N LEU A 122 -11.34 -6.98 -7.08
CA LEU A 122 -10.32 -6.93 -8.13
C LEU A 122 -10.22 -8.23 -8.94
N SER A 123 -11.03 -9.24 -8.62
CA SER A 123 -11.01 -10.57 -9.27
C SER A 123 -9.61 -11.23 -9.27
N VAL A 124 -8.90 -11.11 -8.15
CA VAL A 124 -7.57 -11.71 -7.91
C VAL A 124 -7.58 -12.62 -6.68
N SER A 125 -6.48 -13.35 -6.45
CA SER A 125 -6.34 -14.15 -5.23
C SER A 125 -6.01 -13.26 -4.03
N VAL A 126 -6.36 -13.73 -2.82
CA VAL A 126 -5.91 -13.11 -1.56
C VAL A 126 -4.39 -12.95 -1.53
N GLU A 127 -3.67 -13.99 -1.95
CA GLU A 127 -2.20 -13.96 -2.06
C GLU A 127 -1.70 -12.83 -2.98
N THR A 128 -2.42 -12.50 -4.06
CA THR A 128 -2.07 -11.38 -4.94
C THR A 128 -2.13 -10.06 -4.18
N ILE A 129 -3.14 -9.87 -3.33
CA ILE A 129 -3.31 -8.67 -2.50
C ILE A 129 -2.23 -8.59 -1.41
N GLU A 130 -1.92 -9.71 -0.75
CA GLU A 130 -0.86 -9.77 0.26
C GLU A 130 0.52 -9.47 -0.34
N ASN A 131 0.82 -10.03 -1.51
CA ASN A 131 2.05 -9.75 -2.24
C ASN A 131 2.11 -8.28 -2.68
N LEU A 132 0.99 -7.70 -3.11
CA LEU A 132 0.91 -6.28 -3.46
C LEU A 132 1.19 -5.39 -2.24
N LEU A 133 0.61 -5.68 -1.08
CA LEU A 133 0.87 -4.97 0.18
C LEU A 133 2.34 -5.10 0.62
N ARG A 134 2.94 -6.29 0.47
CA ARG A 134 4.36 -6.50 0.77
C ARG A 134 5.26 -5.69 -0.13
N ASP A 135 4.99 -5.69 -1.43
CA ASP A 135 5.75 -4.91 -2.42
C ASP A 135 5.64 -3.40 -2.14
N PHE A 136 4.44 -2.92 -1.83
CA PHE A 136 4.19 -1.54 -1.43
C PHE A 136 4.99 -1.11 -0.20
N ARG A 137 4.93 -1.90 0.89
CA ARG A 137 5.70 -1.62 2.11
C ARG A 137 7.21 -1.59 1.85
N ARG A 138 7.72 -2.54 1.07
CA ARG A 138 9.13 -2.58 0.67
C ARG A 138 9.53 -1.33 -0.11
N LYS A 139 8.69 -0.89 -1.06
CA LYS A 139 8.95 0.30 -1.85
C LYS A 139 8.97 1.56 -1.00
N ILE A 140 8.04 1.72 -0.06
CA ILE A 140 8.07 2.85 0.88
C ILE A 140 9.34 2.86 1.70
N ALA A 141 9.72 1.71 2.28
CA ALA A 141 10.87 1.62 3.17
C ALA A 141 12.20 1.94 2.47
N ASN A 142 12.30 1.64 1.17
CA ASN A 142 13.55 1.76 0.41
C ASN A 142 13.56 2.91 -0.59
N PHE A 143 12.50 3.73 -0.69
CA PHE A 143 12.47 4.81 -1.68
C PHE A 143 13.47 5.91 -1.32
N PRO A 144 14.27 6.44 -2.28
CA PRO A 144 14.22 6.25 -3.74
C PRO A 144 15.04 5.08 -4.32
N ASP A 145 15.71 4.28 -3.50
CA ASP A 145 16.64 3.19 -3.92
C ASP A 145 15.93 1.90 -4.41
N VAL A 146 14.75 2.04 -5.02
CA VAL A 146 13.83 0.94 -5.41
C VAL A 146 13.97 0.41 -6.83
#